data_AF-A0A512C1J0-F1
#
_entry.id   AF-A0A512C1J0-F1
#
_cell.length_a   1.000
_cell.length_b   1.000
_cell.length_c   1.000
_cell.angle_alpha   90.00
_cell.angle_beta   90.00
_cell.angle_gamma   90.00
#
_symmetry.space_group_name_H-M   'P 1'
#
loop_
_entity.id
_entity.type
_entity.pdbx_description
1 polymer ?
#
loop_
_entity_poly.entity_id
_entity_poly.type
_entity_poly.pdbx_seq_one_letter_code
_entity_poly.pdbx_strand_id
1 'polypeptide(L)'
;MSPITKAREAVRQAGEQYGRRAAEIGSSLSEATVPQDTNHAHIRVVLQHIDKQAEKLIGKGMAAELVQLWTAAATQAATERMHELFPLIKASKRSVN
;
A
#
# COMPACT_ATOMS: atom_id res chain seq x y z
N MET A 1 13.99 11.54 -23.76
CA MET A 1 13.74 10.79 -22.51
C MET A 1 14.44 9.45 -22.60
N SER A 2 15.35 9.12 -21.67
CA SER A 2 16.18 7.90 -21.72
C SER A 2 15.34 6.64 -21.42
N PRO A 3 15.67 5.46 -22.00
CA PRO A 3 15.05 4.19 -21.67
C PRO A 3 15.07 3.88 -20.16
N ILE A 4 16.13 4.28 -19.45
CA ILE A 4 16.28 4.09 -18.00
C ILE A 4 15.27 4.95 -17.23
N THR A 5 15.03 6.19 -17.68
CA THR A 5 14.04 7.07 -17.08
C THR A 5 12.63 6.50 -17.22
N LYS A 6 12.30 5.96 -18.39
CA LYS A 6 10.99 5.30 -18.61
C LYS A 6 10.81 4.07 -17.72
N ALA A 7 11.85 3.24 -17.57
CA ALA A 7 11.80 2.07 -16.70
C ALA A 7 11.59 2.46 -15.23
N ARG A 8 12.30 3.46 -14.73
CA ARG A 8 12.12 3.98 -13.36
C ARG A 8 10.71 4.52 -13.13
N GLU A 9 10.18 5.27 -14.08
CA GLU A 9 8.83 5.82 -13.99
C GLU A 9 7.74 4.74 -14.01
N ALA A 10 7.86 3.74 -14.90
CA ALA A 10 6.95 2.61 -14.94
C ALA A 10 6.97 1.80 -13.64
N VAL A 11 8.16 1.59 -13.07
CA VAL A 11 8.35 0.90 -11.79
C VAL A 11 7.72 1.68 -10.63
N ARG A 12 7.92 3.00 -10.59
CA ARG A 12 7.27 3.88 -9.60
C ARG A 12 5.75 3.77 -9.68
N GLN A 13 5.17 3.93 -10.88
CA GLN A 13 3.73 3.84 -11.09
C GLN A 13 3.16 2.46 -10.71
N ALA A 14 3.88 1.39 -11.03
CA ALA A 14 3.50 0.04 -10.64
C ALA A 14 3.49 -0.14 -9.11
N GLY A 15 4.46 0.46 -8.42
CA GLY A 15 4.50 0.51 -6.95
C GLY A 15 3.29 1.23 -6.38
N GLU A 16 3.02 2.45 -6.86
CA GLU A 16 1.89 3.26 -6.41
C GLU A 16 0.55 2.55 -6.58
N GLN A 17 0.30 1.95 -7.75
CA GLN A 17 -0.93 1.22 -8.02
C GLN A 17 -1.08 0.00 -7.10
N TYR A 18 0.03 -0.69 -6.83
CA TYR A 18 0.03 -1.82 -5.90
C TYR A 18 -0.30 -1.37 -4.48
N GLY A 19 0.34 -0.31 -3.99
CA GLY A 19 0.12 0.26 -2.67
C GLY A 19 -1.34 0.61 -2.41
N ARG A 20 -1.98 1.31 -3.36
CA ARG A 20 -3.41 1.67 -3.25
C ARG A 20 -4.31 0.43 -3.14
N ARG A 21 -4.09 -0.57 -3.98
CA ARG A 21 -4.87 -1.82 -3.95
C ARG A 21 -4.66 -2.61 -2.65
N ALA A 22 -3.42 -2.66 -2.17
CA ALA A 22 -3.10 -3.33 -0.91
C ALA A 22 -3.80 -2.65 0.28
N ALA A 23 -3.87 -1.31 0.28
CA ALA A 23 -4.63 -0.56 1.27
C ALA A 23 -6.14 -0.80 1.19
N GLU A 24 -6.72 -0.87 -0.01
CA GLU A 24 -8.15 -1.14 -0.20
C GLU A 24 -8.54 -2.54 0.28
N ILE A 25 -7.73 -3.56 -0.02
CA ILE A 25 -7.93 -4.94 0.48
C ILE A 25 -7.75 -4.99 2.00
N GLY A 26 -6.74 -4.30 2.55
CA GLY A 26 -6.54 -4.22 3.99
C GLY A 26 -7.68 -3.50 4.71
N SER A 27 -8.31 -2.52 4.05
CA SER A 27 -9.43 -1.75 4.58
C SER A 27 -10.76 -2.51 4.53
N SER A 28 -11.03 -3.29 3.48
CA SER A 28 -12.28 -4.08 3.38
C SER A 28 -12.38 -5.16 4.45
N LEU A 29 -11.24 -5.68 4.93
CA LEU A 29 -11.19 -6.59 6.09
C LEU A 29 -11.52 -5.88 7.42
N SER A 30 -11.44 -4.56 7.48
CA SER A 30 -11.67 -3.76 8.70
C SER A 30 -13.15 -3.46 8.98
N GLU A 31 -14.04 -3.68 8.00
CA GLU A 31 -15.50 -3.57 8.21
C GLU A 31 -16.05 -4.64 9.17
N ALA A 32 -15.28 -5.71 9.45
CA ALA A 32 -15.80 -6.86 10.16
C ALA A 32 -15.94 -6.68 11.68
N THR A 33 -14.96 -6.26 12.49
CA THR A 33 -15.10 -6.34 13.99
C THR A 33 -13.87 -5.87 14.80
N VAL A 34 -13.36 -4.62 14.71
CA VAL A 34 -12.21 -4.25 15.59
C VAL A 34 -12.20 -2.81 16.16
N PRO A 35 -11.80 -2.60 17.44
CA PRO A 35 -11.71 -1.27 18.10
C PRO A 35 -10.61 -0.35 17.54
N GLN A 36 -10.64 0.93 17.89
CA GLN A 36 -9.88 2.02 17.25
C GLN A 36 -8.33 1.96 17.37
N ASP A 37 -7.75 1.10 18.21
CA ASP A 37 -6.29 0.90 18.31
C ASP A 37 -5.68 0.13 17.13
N THR A 38 -6.51 -0.40 16.22
CA THR A 38 -6.07 -1.36 15.20
C THR A 38 -5.59 -0.71 13.89
N ASN A 39 -5.73 0.61 13.71
CA ASN A 39 -5.32 1.30 12.47
C ASN A 39 -3.82 1.15 12.20
N HIS A 40 -2.99 1.28 13.24
CA HIS A 40 -1.55 1.06 13.15
C HIS A 40 -1.21 -0.41 12.86
N ALA A 41 -2.01 -1.34 13.36
CA ALA A 41 -1.84 -2.76 13.06
C ALA A 41 -2.21 -3.10 11.61
N HIS A 42 -3.25 -2.47 11.04
CA HIS A 42 -3.65 -2.67 9.65
C HIS A 42 -2.61 -2.09 8.68
N ILE A 43 -2.11 -0.88 8.95
CA ILE A 43 -1.01 -0.30 8.19
C ILE A 43 0.19 -1.26 8.22
N ARG A 44 0.56 -1.77 9.40
CA ARG A 44 1.68 -2.70 9.55
C ARG A 44 1.51 -3.97 8.71
N VAL A 45 0.32 -4.57 8.67
CA VAL A 45 0.04 -5.76 7.85
C VAL A 45 0.21 -5.46 6.36
N VAL A 46 -0.26 -4.30 5.90
CA VAL A 46 -0.11 -3.91 4.50
C VAL A 46 1.34 -3.60 4.14
N LEU A 47 2.10 -2.94 5.02
CA LEU A 47 3.53 -2.72 4.80
C LEU A 47 4.31 -4.04 4.74
N GLN A 48 4.06 -4.97 5.66
CA GLN A 48 4.67 -6.31 5.61
C GLN A 48 4.32 -7.06 4.33
N HIS A 49 3.12 -6.85 3.79
CA HIS A 49 2.72 -7.45 2.53
C HIS A 49 3.47 -6.85 1.34
N ILE A 50 3.70 -5.55 1.33
CA ILE A 50 4.51 -4.85 0.32
C ILE A 50 5.95 -5.36 0.38
N ASP A 51 6.55 -5.47 1.57
CA ASP A 51 7.92 -5.97 1.74
C ASP A 51 8.08 -7.40 1.19
N LYS A 52 7.13 -8.30 1.49
CA LYS A 52 7.13 -9.67 0.94
C LYS A 52 7.03 -9.71 -0.58
N GLN A 53 6.35 -8.76 -1.20
CA GLN A 53 6.33 -8.67 -2.67
C GLN A 53 7.64 -8.11 -3.23
N ALA A 54 8.25 -7.15 -2.54
CA ALA A 54 9.55 -6.62 -2.91
C ALA A 54 10.61 -7.74 -2.93
N GLU A 55 10.64 -8.60 -1.91
CA GLU A 55 11.51 -9.79 -1.88
C GLU A 55 11.26 -10.73 -3.07
N LYS A 56 10.00 -10.94 -3.45
CA LYS A 56 9.66 -11.75 -4.64
C LYS A 56 10.14 -11.11 -5.94
N LEU A 57 10.07 -9.78 -6.06
CA LEU A 57 10.58 -9.07 -7.23
C LEU A 57 12.10 -9.19 -7.36
N ILE A 58 12.82 -9.15 -6.23
CA ILE A 58 14.27 -9.45 -6.18
C ILE A 58 14.51 -10.89 -6.66
N GLY A 59 13.77 -11.86 -6.13
CA GLY A 59 13.87 -13.27 -6.54
C GLY A 59 13.57 -13.52 -8.02
N LYS A 60 12.80 -12.63 -8.67
CA LYS A 60 12.51 -12.65 -10.11
C LYS A 60 13.58 -11.92 -10.96
N GLY A 61 14.65 -11.44 -10.36
CA GLY A 61 15.76 -10.79 -11.06
C GLY A 61 15.57 -9.30 -11.31
N MET A 62 14.62 -8.64 -10.62
CA MET A 62 14.50 -7.18 -10.70
C MET A 62 15.67 -6.53 -9.96
N ALA A 63 16.28 -5.50 -10.56
CA ALA A 63 17.41 -4.79 -9.97
C ALA A 63 17.02 -4.18 -8.61
N ALA A 64 17.92 -4.26 -7.63
CA ALA A 64 17.66 -3.82 -6.25
C ALA A 64 17.21 -2.35 -6.18
N GLU A 65 17.82 -1.44 -6.96
CA GLU A 65 17.42 -0.04 -7.03
C GLU A 65 15.97 0.15 -7.52
N LEU A 66 15.54 -0.66 -8.49
CA LEU A 66 14.19 -0.61 -9.01
C LEU A 66 13.21 -1.19 -7.99
N VAL A 67 13.57 -2.25 -7.28
CA VAL A 67 12.75 -2.79 -6.19
C VAL A 67 12.59 -1.77 -5.08
N GLN A 68 13.67 -1.10 -4.66
CA GLN A 68 13.60 -0.04 -3.65
C GLN A 68 12.67 1.10 -4.07
N LEU A 69 12.77 1.55 -5.33
CA LEU A 69 11.86 2.55 -5.88
C LEU A 69 10.41 2.08 -5.87
N TRP A 70 10.17 0.83 -6.27
CA TRP A 70 8.84 0.22 -6.25
C TRP A 70 8.27 0.16 -4.84
N THR A 71 9.05 -0.33 -3.86
CA THR A 71 8.65 -0.47 -2.45
C THR A 71 8.33 0.87 -1.83
N ALA A 72 9.18 1.88 -2.04
CA ALA A 72 8.95 3.22 -1.51
C ALA A 72 7.63 3.81 -2.06
N ALA A 73 7.42 3.69 -3.38
CA ALA A 73 6.22 4.19 -4.04
C ALA A 73 4.95 3.43 -3.59
N ALA A 74 5.03 2.12 -3.41
CA ALA A 74 3.94 1.30 -2.88
C ALA A 74 3.59 1.65 -1.43
N THR A 75 4.59 1.79 -0.57
CA THR A 75 4.41 2.14 0.86
C THR A 75 3.78 3.51 1.02
N GLN A 76 4.24 4.51 0.27
CA GLN A 76 3.67 5.85 0.30
C GLN A 76 2.21 5.83 -0.14
N ALA A 77 1.92 5.25 -1.31
CA ALA A 77 0.57 5.22 -1.85
C ALA A 77 -0.40 4.41 -0.97
N ALA A 78 0.05 3.32 -0.34
CA ALA A 78 -0.74 2.57 0.62
C ALA A 78 -1.09 3.40 1.85
N THR A 79 -0.10 4.12 2.40
CA THR A 79 -0.28 4.94 3.61
C THR A 79 -1.24 6.11 3.35
N GLU A 80 -1.07 6.82 2.23
CA GLU A 80 -1.96 7.90 1.80
C GLU A 80 -3.39 7.38 1.63
N ARG A 81 -3.56 6.25 0.92
CA ARG A 81 -4.89 5.67 0.69
C ARG A 81 -5.56 5.22 1.98
N MET A 82 -4.83 4.63 2.92
CA MET A 82 -5.39 4.28 4.22
C MET A 82 -5.83 5.51 5.01
N HIS A 83 -5.04 6.59 5.00
CA HIS A 83 -5.44 7.86 5.63
C HIS A 83 -6.73 8.45 5.04
N GLU A 84 -6.98 8.27 3.73
CA GLU A 84 -8.25 8.66 3.11
C GLU A 84 -9.43 7.77 3.55
N LEU A 85 -9.19 6.46 3.74
CA LEU A 85 -10.23 5.49 4.07
C LEU A 85 -10.64 5.52 5.56
N PHE A 86 -9.71 5.79 6.49
CA PHE A 86 -9.99 5.76 7.93
C PHE A 86 -11.07 6.77 8.40
N PRO A 87 -11.14 8.02 7.92
CA PRO A 87 -12.20 8.96 8.26
C PRO A 87 -13.59 8.49 7.81
N LEU A 88 -13.68 7.84 6.64
CA LEU A 88 -14.94 7.32 6.08
C LEU A 88 -15.51 6.17 6.93
N ILE A 89 -14.63 5.30 7.44
CA ILE A 89 -15.02 4.20 8.35
C ILE A 89 -15.53 4.75 9.69
N LYS A 90 -14.91 5.81 10.23
CA LYS A 90 -15.38 6.47 11.46
C LYS A 90 -16.73 7.20 11.27
N ALA A 91 -16.96 7.79 10.09
CA ALA A 91 -18.20 8.50 9.79
C ALA A 91 -19.40 7.55 9.59
N SER A 92 -19.19 6.40 8.93
CA SER A 92 -20.25 5.39 8.72
C SER A 92 -20.82 4.86 10.04
N LYS A 93 -19.99 4.69 11.08
CA LYS A 93 -20.45 4.28 12.43
C LYS A 93 -21.27 5.34 13.19
N ARG A 94 -21.34 6.60 12.72
CA ARG A 94 -22.05 7.69 13.42
C ARG A 94 -23.43 8.00 12.84
N SER A 95 -23.79 7.45 11.69
CA SER A 95 -25.08 7.70 11.02
C SER A 95 -26.20 6.72 11.42
N VAL A 96 -25.93 5.80 12.35
CA VAL A 96 -26.92 4.87 12.89
C VAL A 96 -27.13 5.20 14.36
N ASN A 97 -27.80 6.32 14.64
CA ASN A 97 -28.40 6.64 15.94
C ASN A 97 -29.52 7.65 15.75
#